data_AF-A0A2E0W5W0-F1
#
_entry.id   AF-A0A2E0W5W0-F1
#
_cell.length_a   1.000
_cell.length_b   1.000
_cell.length_c   1.000
_cell.angle_alpha   90.00
_cell.angle_beta   90.00
_cell.angle_gamma   90.00
#
_symmetry.space_group_name_H-M   'P 1'
#
loop_
_entity.id
_entity.type
_entity.pdbx_description
1 polymer ?
#
loop_
_entity_poly.entity_id
_entity_poly.type
_entity_poly.pdbx_seq_one_letter_code
_entity_poly.pdbx_strand_id
1 'polypeptide(L)'
;MKKLIIILVIIAACSSVSAQSNSGIIKQIGNCNDIEILQSGIMNYCSAFQQGNENYFLSEQNGIGNHINYSDFDSSEENQLNKSVIIQKGIFNYSDIQNEGMINNYNFQQRGLMNIQNIVNSGNENDFIINQFGYNNNVNQLIESNSAFYEVNQIGNCNSLYHIDKTNDGIGLIVNQTGESINTIIINGYIR
;
A
#
# COMPACT_ATOMS: atom_id res chain seq x y z
N MET A 1 -30.86 27.96 -60.93
CA MET A 1 -30.05 28.13 -59.70
C MET A 1 -29.67 26.74 -59.19
N LYS A 2 -28.38 26.38 -59.24
CA LYS A 2 -27.92 25.04 -58.83
C LYS A 2 -27.99 24.93 -57.30
N LYS A 3 -28.75 23.96 -56.77
CA LYS A 3 -28.86 23.72 -55.33
C LYS A 3 -27.56 23.09 -54.84
N LEU A 4 -26.86 23.80 -53.95
CA LEU A 4 -25.67 23.34 -53.27
C LEU A 4 -26.09 22.30 -52.21
N ILE A 5 -25.73 21.03 -52.39
CA ILE A 5 -25.93 19.98 -51.40
C ILE A 5 -24.70 19.98 -50.50
N ILE A 6 -24.85 20.39 -49.25
CA ILE A 6 -23.82 20.28 -48.22
C ILE A 6 -23.87 18.84 -47.68
N ILE A 7 -22.81 18.06 -47.94
CA ILE A 7 -22.61 16.76 -47.32
C ILE A 7 -22.00 17.02 -45.94
N LEU A 8 -22.80 16.81 -44.89
CA LEU A 8 -22.35 16.84 -43.51
C LEU A 8 -21.62 15.52 -43.23
N VAL A 9 -20.29 15.54 -43.26
CA VAL A 9 -19.48 14.41 -42.79
C VAL A 9 -19.47 14.45 -41.27
N ILE A 10 -20.35 13.66 -40.64
CA ILE A 10 -20.24 13.37 -39.21
C ILE A 10 -19.10 12.36 -39.07
N ILE A 11 -17.92 12.85 -38.68
CA ILE A 11 -16.86 11.98 -38.16
C ILE A 11 -17.36 11.52 -36.80
N ALA A 12 -17.99 10.34 -36.76
CA ALA A 12 -18.20 9.60 -35.53
C ALA A 12 -16.83 9.11 -35.06
N ALA A 13 -16.05 9.99 -34.43
CA ALA A 13 -14.98 9.56 -33.55
C ALA A 13 -15.66 8.88 -32.36
N CYS A 14 -15.85 7.56 -32.46
CA CYS A 14 -16.01 6.73 -31.29
C CYS A 14 -14.68 6.80 -30.56
N SER A 15 -14.46 7.84 -29.75
CA SER A 15 -13.61 7.67 -28.60
C SER A 15 -14.40 6.73 -27.70
N SER A 16 -14.00 5.47 -27.68
CA SER A 16 -14.23 4.62 -26.52
C SER A 16 -13.75 5.42 -25.32
N VAL A 17 -14.69 6.09 -24.66
CA VAL A 17 -14.51 6.62 -23.32
C VAL A 17 -14.30 5.37 -22.46
N SER A 18 -13.04 4.94 -22.32
CA SER A 18 -12.68 4.06 -21.23
C SER A 18 -13.02 4.82 -19.97
N ALA A 19 -14.07 4.41 -19.26
CA ALA A 19 -14.34 4.96 -17.94
C ALA A 19 -13.13 4.63 -17.05
N GLN A 20 -12.28 5.63 -16.81
CA GLN A 20 -11.22 5.56 -15.82
C GLN A 20 -11.89 5.68 -14.43
N SER A 21 -12.39 4.56 -13.90
CA SER A 21 -13.07 4.53 -12.60
C SER A 21 -12.08 4.42 -11.44
N ASN A 22 -11.16 5.37 -11.31
CA ASN A 22 -10.33 5.45 -10.10
C ASN A 22 -11.16 6.01 -8.94
N SER A 23 -10.94 5.50 -7.73
CA SER A 23 -11.66 5.89 -6.53
C SER A 23 -10.71 6.12 -5.36
N GLY A 24 -10.87 7.26 -4.70
CA GLY A 24 -10.18 7.62 -3.47
C GLY A 24 -11.21 7.91 -2.38
N ILE A 25 -11.06 7.28 -1.21
CA ILE A 25 -11.83 7.61 -0.01
C ILE A 25 -10.85 8.06 1.06
N ILE A 26 -11.08 9.26 1.59
CA ILE A 26 -10.24 9.86 2.63
C ILE A 26 -11.13 10.16 3.83
N LYS A 27 -10.66 9.77 5.02
CA LYS A 27 -11.26 10.19 6.28
C LYS A 27 -10.14 10.52 7.27
N GLN A 28 -10.11 11.76 7.73
CA GLN A 28 -9.14 12.27 8.69
C GLN A 28 -9.85 12.82 9.92
N ILE A 29 -9.32 12.51 11.10
CA ILE A 29 -9.80 13.01 12.40
C ILE A 29 -8.58 13.49 13.19
N GLY A 30 -8.65 14.66 13.82
CA GLY A 30 -7.55 15.25 14.60
C GLY A 30 -6.81 16.38 13.86
N ASN A 31 -5.60 16.74 14.28
CA ASN A 31 -4.90 17.94 13.82
C ASN A 31 -3.73 17.63 12.87
N CYS A 32 -3.50 18.48 11.87
CA CYS A 32 -2.30 18.42 11.02
C CYS A 32 -2.02 17.07 10.30
N ASN A 33 -3.02 16.20 10.12
CA ASN A 33 -2.87 15.01 9.29
C ASN A 33 -2.88 15.40 7.80
N ASP A 34 -2.09 14.70 6.99
CA ASP A 34 -1.99 14.90 5.55
C ASP A 34 -2.14 13.57 4.79
N ILE A 35 -3.04 13.57 3.80
CA ILE A 35 -3.29 12.43 2.91
C ILE A 35 -3.20 12.90 1.48
N GLU A 36 -2.29 12.28 0.73
CA GLU A 36 -2.15 12.45 -0.70
C GLU A 36 -2.41 11.12 -1.43
N ILE A 37 -3.29 11.16 -2.44
CA ILE A 37 -3.65 10.00 -3.26
C ILE A 37 -3.45 10.37 -4.74
N LEU A 38 -2.52 9.67 -5.39
CA LEU A 38 -2.17 9.83 -6.80
C LEU A 38 -2.54 8.57 -7.57
N GLN A 39 -3.53 8.64 -8.47
CA GLN A 39 -4.00 7.48 -9.23
C GLN A 39 -3.94 7.74 -10.74
N SER A 40 -3.20 6.89 -11.45
CA SER A 40 -3.09 6.88 -12.90
C SER A 40 -3.45 5.51 -13.45
N GLY A 41 -4.32 5.46 -14.47
CA GLY A 41 -4.79 4.23 -15.09
C GLY A 41 -6.28 3.95 -14.83
N ILE A 42 -6.65 2.68 -14.66
CA ILE A 42 -8.05 2.22 -14.70
C ILE A 42 -8.39 1.44 -13.43
N MET A 43 -9.50 1.80 -12.77
CA MET A 43 -10.04 1.05 -11.63
C MET A 43 -9.08 0.93 -10.43
N ASN A 44 -8.18 1.89 -10.24
CA ASN A 44 -7.39 1.94 -9.02
C ASN A 44 -8.27 2.42 -7.85
N TYR A 45 -8.12 1.79 -6.69
CA TYR A 45 -8.85 2.13 -5.48
C TYR A 45 -7.87 2.42 -4.35
N CYS A 46 -8.12 3.50 -3.61
CA CYS A 46 -7.43 3.80 -2.38
C CYS A 46 -8.44 4.25 -1.32
N SER A 47 -8.41 3.62 -0.14
CA SER A 47 -9.11 4.09 1.04
C SER A 47 -8.09 4.39 2.12
N ALA A 48 -8.07 5.62 2.62
CA ALA A 48 -7.16 6.07 3.67
C ALA A 48 -7.95 6.66 4.83
N PHE A 49 -7.74 6.10 6.02
CA PHE A 49 -8.26 6.58 7.28
C PHE A 49 -7.11 6.92 8.22
N GLN A 50 -7.12 8.13 8.79
CA GLN A 50 -6.18 8.56 9.81
C GLN A 50 -6.92 9.21 10.97
N GLN A 51 -6.54 8.85 12.20
CA GLN A 51 -7.02 9.48 13.41
C GLN A 51 -5.87 9.85 14.34
N GLY A 52 -5.77 11.15 14.63
CA GLY A 52 -4.95 11.80 15.66
C GLY A 52 -4.12 12.95 15.07
N ASN A 53 -2.83 13.10 15.39
CA ASN A 53 -2.10 14.36 15.15
C ASN A 53 -0.79 14.19 14.36
N GLU A 54 -0.63 14.89 13.23
CA GLU A 54 0.61 14.96 12.41
C GLU A 54 0.97 13.68 11.61
N ASN A 55 -0.02 12.84 11.29
CA ASN A 55 0.21 11.67 10.43
C ASN A 55 0.30 12.05 8.95
N TYR A 56 1.19 11.40 8.20
CA TYR A 56 1.34 11.58 6.76
C TYR A 56 1.10 10.27 6.01
N PHE A 57 0.23 10.29 5.01
CA PHE A 57 0.03 9.17 4.11
C PHE A 57 0.07 9.61 2.64
N LEU A 58 0.91 8.95 1.86
CA LEU A 58 1.00 9.10 0.42
C LEU A 58 0.73 7.75 -0.25
N SER A 59 -0.15 7.76 -1.24
CA SER A 59 -0.31 6.63 -2.15
C SER A 59 -0.12 7.04 -3.61
N GLU A 60 0.64 6.24 -4.35
CA GLU A 60 0.78 6.34 -5.81
C GLU A 60 0.38 5.01 -6.44
N GLN A 61 -0.67 5.00 -7.26
CA GLN A 61 -1.14 3.83 -7.98
C GLN A 61 -1.08 4.09 -9.48
N ASN A 62 -0.22 3.37 -10.18
CA ASN A 62 -0.09 3.43 -11.64
C ASN A 62 -0.38 2.07 -12.26
N GLY A 63 -1.51 1.97 -12.95
CA GLY A 63 -1.89 0.79 -13.72
C GLY A 63 -3.37 0.45 -13.58
N ILE A 64 -3.69 -0.85 -13.46
CA ILE A 64 -5.07 -1.35 -13.56
C ILE A 64 -5.46 -2.10 -12.29
N GLY A 65 -6.55 -1.69 -11.65
CA GLY A 65 -7.13 -2.46 -10.55
C GLY A 65 -6.27 -2.53 -9.29
N ASN A 66 -5.30 -1.63 -9.12
CA ASN A 66 -4.50 -1.63 -7.90
C ASN A 66 -5.36 -1.14 -6.72
N HIS A 67 -5.12 -1.71 -5.53
CA HIS A 67 -5.94 -1.48 -4.35
C HIS A 67 -5.07 -1.18 -3.14
N ILE A 68 -5.38 -0.09 -2.43
CA ILE A 68 -4.75 0.28 -1.16
C ILE A 68 -5.85 0.51 -0.13
N ASN A 69 -5.71 -0.16 1.02
CA ASN A 69 -6.39 0.18 2.26
C ASN A 69 -5.31 0.64 3.26
N TYR A 70 -5.51 1.83 3.81
CA TYR A 70 -4.69 2.38 4.88
C TYR A 70 -5.59 2.78 6.04
N SER A 71 -5.29 2.27 7.21
CA SER A 71 -5.95 2.68 8.45
C SER A 71 -4.91 2.89 9.53
N ASP A 72 -4.95 4.09 10.09
CA ASP A 72 -4.09 4.53 11.17
C ASP A 72 -4.99 5.07 12.27
N PHE A 73 -5.05 4.33 13.37
CA PHE A 73 -5.91 4.63 14.48
C PHE A 73 -5.08 4.74 15.74
N ASP A 74 -4.99 5.95 16.29
CA ASP A 74 -4.62 6.09 17.68
C ASP A 74 -5.60 7.04 18.39
N SER A 75 -5.90 6.66 19.64
CA SER A 75 -6.82 7.33 20.53
C SER A 75 -6.14 8.34 21.46
N SER A 76 -4.80 8.38 21.45
CA SER A 76 -4.00 9.31 22.26
C SER A 76 -3.89 10.70 21.58
N GLU A 77 -3.86 11.76 22.40
CA GLU A 77 -3.75 13.15 21.90
C GLU A 77 -2.30 13.60 21.68
N GLU A 78 -1.30 12.72 21.85
CA GLU A 78 0.12 13.09 21.84
C GLU A 78 0.89 12.49 20.64
N ASN A 79 1.67 13.32 19.95
CA ASN A 79 2.75 13.00 18.99
C ASN A 79 2.57 11.76 18.07
N GLN A 80 1.57 11.78 17.18
CA GLN A 80 1.42 10.73 16.17
C GLN A 80 2.12 11.08 14.86
N LEU A 81 3.41 10.75 14.78
CA LEU A 81 4.23 11.01 13.58
C LEU A 81 4.30 9.79 12.67
N ASN A 82 3.19 9.09 12.43
CA ASN A 82 3.21 7.96 11.50
C ASN A 82 3.35 8.46 10.07
N LYS A 83 4.26 7.85 9.31
CA LYS A 83 4.50 8.19 7.92
C LYS A 83 4.35 6.96 7.04
N SER A 84 3.47 7.03 6.07
CA SER A 84 3.19 5.91 5.18
C SER A 84 3.28 6.33 3.73
N VAL A 85 4.10 5.61 2.95
CA VAL A 85 4.26 5.80 1.51
C VAL A 85 4.05 4.46 0.84
N ILE A 86 3.05 4.37 -0.03
CA ILE A 86 2.71 3.13 -0.74
C ILE A 86 2.69 3.40 -2.24
N ILE A 87 3.53 2.71 -2.99
CA ILE A 87 3.67 2.85 -4.43
C ILE A 87 3.34 1.52 -5.11
N GLN A 88 2.28 1.48 -5.91
CA GLN A 88 1.85 0.32 -6.68
C GLN A 88 1.96 0.60 -8.18
N LYS A 89 2.75 -0.22 -8.90
CA LYS A 89 2.95 -0.13 -10.34
C LYS A 89 2.63 -1.44 -11.03
N GLY A 90 1.54 -1.50 -11.77
CA GLY A 90 1.13 -2.68 -12.52
C GLY A 90 -0.34 -3.01 -12.35
N ILE A 91 -0.66 -4.29 -12.20
CA ILE A 91 -2.03 -4.79 -12.30
C ILE A 91 -2.40 -5.54 -11.03
N PHE A 92 -3.56 -5.22 -10.45
CA PHE A 92 -4.13 -5.92 -9.29
C PHE A 92 -3.18 -6.09 -8.09
N ASN A 93 -2.26 -5.15 -7.86
CA ASN A 93 -1.49 -5.17 -6.62
C ASN A 93 -2.39 -4.71 -5.46
N TYR A 94 -2.22 -5.33 -4.30
CA TYR A 94 -3.02 -5.08 -3.11
C TYR A 94 -2.13 -4.76 -1.92
N SER A 95 -2.49 -3.70 -1.20
CA SER A 95 -1.87 -3.31 0.06
C SER A 95 -2.92 -3.03 1.11
N ASP A 96 -2.72 -3.58 2.30
CA ASP A 96 -3.54 -3.29 3.48
C ASP A 96 -2.62 -3.03 4.68
N ILE A 97 -2.76 -1.84 5.28
CA ILE A 97 -2.03 -1.47 6.48
C ILE A 97 -3.04 -1.09 7.57
N GLN A 98 -2.90 -1.75 8.70
CA GLN A 98 -3.62 -1.45 9.93
C GLN A 98 -2.58 -1.12 11.00
N ASN A 99 -2.48 0.17 11.33
CA ASN A 99 -1.55 0.66 12.32
C ASN A 99 -2.31 1.22 13.53
N GLU A 100 -1.94 0.73 14.71
CA GLU A 100 -2.43 1.22 16.01
C GLU A 100 -1.32 1.86 16.86
N GLY A 101 -0.07 1.83 16.39
CA GLY A 101 1.08 2.42 17.09
C GLY A 101 1.45 3.82 16.60
N MET A 102 2.45 4.43 17.23
CA MET A 102 2.93 5.79 16.95
C MET A 102 4.34 5.79 16.34
N ILE A 103 4.65 6.83 15.55
CA ILE A 103 5.98 7.09 14.99
C ILE A 103 6.47 5.93 14.09
N ASN A 104 5.57 5.20 13.46
CA ASN A 104 5.90 4.13 12.53
C ASN A 104 6.08 4.70 11.12
N ASN A 105 7.11 4.21 10.41
CA ASN A 105 7.34 4.56 9.01
C ASN A 105 7.10 3.34 8.11
N TYR A 106 6.25 3.49 7.11
CA TYR A 106 5.96 2.47 6.10
C TYR A 106 6.41 2.97 4.72
N ASN A 107 7.28 2.24 4.06
CA ASN A 107 7.72 2.53 2.70
C ASN A 107 7.61 1.27 1.84
N PHE A 108 6.55 1.22 1.04
CA PHE A 108 6.17 0.03 0.31
C PHE A 108 6.15 0.26 -1.19
N GLN A 109 6.76 -0.67 -1.91
CA GLN A 109 6.81 -0.65 -3.36
C GLN A 109 6.42 -2.02 -3.93
N GLN A 110 5.29 -2.06 -4.63
CA GLN A 110 4.82 -3.25 -5.36
C GLN A 110 4.87 -2.97 -6.85
N ARG A 111 5.63 -3.77 -7.60
CA ARG A 111 5.69 -3.67 -9.06
C ARG A 111 5.45 -5.04 -9.70
N GLY A 112 4.44 -5.10 -10.56
CA GLY A 112 4.08 -6.29 -11.32
C GLY A 112 2.60 -6.63 -11.21
N LEU A 113 2.29 -7.91 -11.08
CA LEU A 113 0.92 -8.43 -11.13
C LEU A 113 0.60 -9.16 -9.82
N MET A 114 -0.53 -8.82 -9.19
CA MET A 114 -1.07 -9.54 -8.04
C MET A 114 -0.12 -9.64 -6.83
N ASN A 115 0.79 -8.68 -6.62
CA ASN A 115 1.55 -8.65 -5.37
C ASN A 115 0.65 -8.18 -4.23
N ILE A 116 0.76 -8.84 -3.08
CA ILE A 116 -0.09 -8.62 -1.91
C ILE A 116 0.81 -8.31 -0.72
N GLN A 117 0.49 -7.25 0.01
CA GLN A 117 1.09 -6.98 1.31
C GLN A 117 -0.01 -6.65 2.32
N ASN A 118 0.07 -7.27 3.49
CA ASN A 118 -0.83 -7.05 4.61
C ASN A 118 0.00 -6.85 5.86
N ILE A 119 -0.14 -5.69 6.51
CA ILE A 119 0.60 -5.34 7.71
C ILE A 119 -0.38 -4.94 8.80
N VAL A 120 -0.26 -5.61 9.94
CA VAL A 120 -0.95 -5.24 11.18
C VAL A 120 0.14 -4.92 12.19
N ASN A 121 0.20 -3.66 12.62
CA ASN A 121 1.18 -3.19 13.58
C ASN A 121 0.51 -2.49 14.75
N SER A 122 0.83 -2.91 15.96
CA SER A 122 0.42 -2.28 17.21
C SER A 122 1.59 -1.71 18.01
N GLY A 123 2.81 -1.88 17.50
CA GLY A 123 4.01 -1.35 18.12
C GLY A 123 4.38 0.05 17.62
N ASN A 124 5.28 0.71 18.33
CA ASN A 124 5.71 2.08 18.09
C ASN A 124 7.12 2.15 17.49
N GLU A 125 7.44 3.24 16.80
CA GLU A 125 8.78 3.54 16.29
C GLU A 125 9.36 2.47 15.35
N ASN A 126 8.51 1.71 14.65
CA ASN A 126 8.97 0.70 13.71
C ASN A 126 9.13 1.27 12.29
N ASP A 127 10.16 0.79 11.61
CA ASP A 127 10.43 1.12 10.21
C ASP A 127 10.17 -0.10 9.33
N PHE A 128 9.27 0.01 8.38
CA PHE A 128 8.89 -1.04 7.45
C PHE A 128 9.28 -0.67 6.02
N ILE A 129 10.07 -1.52 5.38
CA ILE A 129 10.44 -1.43 3.97
C ILE A 129 10.08 -2.75 3.29
N ILE A 130 9.13 -2.69 2.36
CA ILE A 130 8.70 -3.87 1.60
C ILE A 130 8.78 -3.58 0.11
N ASN A 131 9.58 -4.37 -0.59
CA ASN A 131 9.72 -4.31 -2.03
C ASN A 131 9.29 -5.65 -2.64
N GLN A 132 8.23 -5.63 -3.46
CA GLN A 132 7.73 -6.82 -4.15
C GLN A 132 7.78 -6.60 -5.67
N PHE A 133 8.64 -7.34 -6.35
CA PHE A 133 8.86 -7.28 -7.79
C PHE A 133 8.52 -8.60 -8.46
N GLY A 134 7.48 -8.61 -9.28
CA GLY A 134 7.11 -9.77 -10.10
C GLY A 134 5.64 -10.16 -9.95
N TYR A 135 5.36 -11.45 -9.92
CA TYR A 135 4.00 -11.98 -9.91
C TYR A 135 3.67 -12.67 -8.58
N ASN A 136 2.51 -12.32 -8.00
CA ASN A 136 1.92 -13.05 -6.88
C ASN A 136 2.84 -13.20 -5.66
N ASN A 137 3.69 -12.22 -5.38
CA ASN A 137 4.46 -12.21 -4.13
C ASN A 137 3.55 -11.76 -2.98
N ASN A 138 3.72 -12.36 -1.81
CA ASN A 138 2.87 -12.16 -0.65
C ASN A 138 3.70 -11.86 0.59
N VAL A 139 3.39 -10.76 1.28
CA VAL A 139 3.93 -10.46 2.62
C VAL A 139 2.76 -10.28 3.57
N ASN A 140 2.80 -11.00 4.69
CA ASN A 140 1.89 -10.81 5.81
C ASN A 140 2.71 -10.66 7.08
N GLN A 141 2.59 -9.52 7.76
CA GLN A 141 3.29 -9.27 9.01
C GLN A 141 2.32 -8.84 10.11
N LEU A 142 2.47 -9.44 11.29
CA LEU A 142 1.82 -9.05 12.53
C LEU A 142 2.90 -8.63 13.54
N ILE A 143 2.94 -7.34 13.84
CA ILE A 143 4.00 -6.74 14.66
C ILE A 143 3.40 -6.11 15.93
N GLU A 144 3.97 -6.47 17.07
CA GLU A 144 3.71 -5.89 18.39
C GLU A 144 4.99 -5.29 19.00
N SER A 145 6.13 -5.39 18.30
CA SER A 145 7.41 -4.88 18.78
C SER A 145 7.52 -3.37 18.70
N ASN A 146 8.40 -2.78 19.50
CA ASN A 146 8.75 -1.36 19.37
C ASN A 146 10.16 -1.19 18.82
N SER A 147 10.41 -0.08 18.13
CA SER A 147 11.73 0.36 17.68
C SER A 147 12.46 -0.69 16.80
N ALA A 148 11.72 -1.44 15.99
CA ALA A 148 12.26 -2.49 15.12
C ALA A 148 12.30 -2.08 13.64
N PHE A 149 13.22 -2.69 12.88
CA PHE A 149 13.40 -2.46 11.44
C PHE A 149 13.03 -3.70 10.63
N TYR A 150 12.01 -3.60 9.78
CA TYR A 150 11.47 -4.70 8.99
C TYR A 150 11.71 -4.46 7.50
N GLU A 151 12.69 -5.14 6.92
CA GLU A 151 12.98 -5.11 5.48
C GLU A 151 12.64 -6.44 4.81
N VAL A 152 11.82 -6.37 3.76
CA VAL A 152 11.44 -7.54 2.97
C VAL A 152 11.59 -7.22 1.48
N ASN A 153 12.47 -7.95 0.80
CA ASN A 153 12.64 -7.86 -0.64
C ASN A 153 12.25 -9.19 -1.29
N GLN A 154 11.16 -9.18 -2.07
CA GLN A 154 10.70 -10.33 -2.85
C GLN A 154 10.87 -10.02 -4.34
N ILE A 155 11.72 -10.79 -5.02
CA ILE A 155 11.97 -10.68 -6.46
C ILE A 155 11.64 -12.02 -7.11
N GLY A 156 10.76 -12.01 -8.11
CA GLY A 156 10.32 -13.19 -8.84
C GLY A 156 8.85 -13.51 -8.59
N ASN A 157 8.50 -14.80 -8.53
CA ASN A 157 7.11 -15.24 -8.59
C ASN A 157 6.71 -16.04 -7.37
N CYS A 158 5.51 -15.81 -6.83
CA CYS A 158 4.92 -16.64 -5.78
C CYS A 158 5.75 -16.75 -4.49
N ASN A 159 6.63 -15.77 -4.20
CA ASN A 159 7.35 -15.77 -2.93
C ASN A 159 6.40 -15.32 -1.81
N SER A 160 6.48 -15.97 -0.66
CA SER A 160 5.62 -15.69 0.49
C SER A 160 6.44 -15.52 1.76
N LEU A 161 6.12 -14.48 2.53
CA LEU A 161 6.58 -14.28 3.89
C LEU A 161 5.37 -14.19 4.82
N TYR A 162 5.37 -15.01 5.85
CA TYR A 162 4.54 -14.82 7.04
C TYR A 162 5.45 -14.50 8.23
N HIS A 163 5.27 -13.33 8.81
CA HIS A 163 6.08 -12.88 9.94
C HIS A 163 5.21 -12.48 11.13
N ILE A 164 5.51 -13.00 12.30
CA ILE A 164 4.98 -12.52 13.56
C ILE A 164 6.16 -12.04 14.40
N ASP A 165 6.12 -10.80 14.88
CA ASP A 165 7.04 -10.31 15.91
C ASP A 165 6.29 -9.79 17.12
N LYS A 166 6.45 -10.48 18.25
CA LYS A 166 5.90 -10.11 19.55
C LYS A 166 6.99 -9.83 20.59
N THR A 167 8.21 -9.53 20.15
CA THR A 167 9.30 -9.16 21.06
C THR A 167 9.18 -7.69 21.46
N ASN A 168 9.72 -7.29 22.61
CA ASN A 168 9.75 -5.87 23.01
C ASN A 168 11.05 -5.17 22.59
N ASP A 169 11.91 -5.86 21.83
CA ASP A 169 13.37 -5.64 21.91
C ASP A 169 13.95 -4.99 20.65
N GLY A 170 13.12 -4.45 19.74
CA GLY A 170 13.59 -3.79 18.52
C GLY A 170 14.34 -4.72 17.56
N ILE A 171 14.18 -6.04 17.68
CA ILE A 171 14.85 -6.99 16.79
C ILE A 171 14.16 -6.92 15.44
N GLY A 172 14.79 -6.19 14.52
CA GLY A 172 14.36 -6.11 13.15
C GLY A 172 14.43 -7.45 12.41
N LEU A 173 13.74 -7.53 11.28
CA LEU A 173 13.83 -8.63 10.34
C LEU A 173 14.34 -8.14 8.99
N ILE A 174 15.24 -8.89 8.37
CA ILE A 174 15.62 -8.70 6.96
C ILE A 174 15.39 -10.01 6.21
N VAL A 175 14.52 -9.99 5.20
CA VAL A 175 14.21 -11.14 4.34
C VAL A 175 14.44 -10.79 2.89
N ASN A 176 15.27 -11.59 2.22
CA ASN A 176 15.49 -11.50 0.77
C ASN A 176 15.07 -12.83 0.12
N GLN A 177 14.04 -12.79 -0.72
CA GLN A 177 13.55 -13.95 -1.48
C GLN A 177 13.67 -13.64 -2.97
N THR A 178 14.68 -14.22 -3.64
CA THR A 178 14.86 -14.09 -5.09
C THR A 178 14.65 -15.45 -5.76
N GLY A 179 13.67 -15.54 -6.64
CA GLY A 179 13.31 -16.78 -7.33
C GLY A 179 11.81 -17.03 -7.32
N GLU A 180 11.44 -18.30 -7.36
CA GLU A 180 10.03 -18.71 -7.44
C GLU A 180 9.63 -19.57 -6.25
N SER A 181 8.42 -19.32 -5.72
CA SER A 181 7.77 -20.14 -4.70
C SER A 181 8.58 -20.30 -3.39
N ILE A 182 9.35 -19.29 -3.01
CA ILE A 182 10.08 -19.29 -1.74
C ILE A 182 9.09 -18.95 -0.63
N ASN A 183 8.92 -19.86 0.32
CA ASN A 183 8.03 -19.67 1.46
C ASN A 183 8.86 -19.55 2.74
N THR A 184 8.71 -18.43 3.44
CA THR A 184 9.38 -18.17 4.72
C THR A 184 8.34 -17.90 5.79
N ILE A 185 8.49 -18.58 6.93
CA ILE A 185 7.69 -18.34 8.14
C ILE A 185 8.66 -17.99 9.25
N ILE A 186 8.48 -16.83 9.86
CA ILE A 186 9.28 -16.37 10.99
C ILE A 186 8.33 -15.99 12.12
N ILE A 187 8.63 -16.46 13.33
CA ILE A 187 7.86 -16.17 14.53
C ILE A 187 8.87 -15.79 15.60
N ASN A 188 8.97 -14.50 15.87
CA ASN A 188 9.72 -13.94 16.98
C ASN A 188 8.74 -13.71 18.14
N GLY A 189 9.04 -14.28 19.31
CA GLY A 189 8.19 -14.13 20.48
C GLY A 189 8.81 -14.72 21.71
N TYR A 190 8.19 -14.43 22.86
CA TYR A 190 8.58 -15.01 24.13
C TYR A 190 8.34 -16.52 24.12
N ILE A 191 9.40 -17.31 24.30
CA ILE A 191 9.24 -18.64 24.90
C ILE A 191 9.00 -18.38 26.39
N ARG A 192 7.78 -18.63 26.86
CA ARG A 192 7.50 -18.67 28.29
C ARG A 192 8.23 -19.83 28.96
#